data_AF-A0A424HIP6-F1
#
_entry.id   AF-A0A424HIP6-F1
#
_cell.length_a   1.000
_cell.length_b   1.000
_cell.length_c   1.000
_cell.angle_alpha   90.00
_cell.angle_beta   90.00
_cell.angle_gamma   90.00
#
_symmetry.space_group_name_H-M   'P 1'
#
loop_
_entity.id
_entity.type
_entity.pdbx_description
1 polymer ?
#
loop_
_entity_poly.entity_id
_entity_poly.type
_entity_poly.pdbx_seq_one_letter_code
_entity_poly.pdbx_strand_id
1 'polypeptide(L)'
;MGKRLWRWKAGDILTEARKAAVEGLHKTDVLIAEHRGEVTPTMLEHIDKNTTHNPLTITTRDFKEVDGQEVEVTVEEELTPQDLYPRHSAEAAQRLVDGSLGKGQTTEDLVNLAVRLKQPAPSTKRTWMTYISKAMSVANRQCIDEFTEDDARRYRDHLLVTCGGTTTKSRIRSVKGLFNVAKDEGWIQTNPLDCISLRYIKSKATADTRHEAVSPEMRELLRDYQEESDSNRRFSERIRNGIQ
;
A
#
# COMPACT_ATOMS: atom_id res chain seq x y z
N MET A 1 -12.02 1.67 5.71
CA MET A 1 -13.26 0.97 5.31
C MET A 1 -14.44 1.69 5.91
N GLY A 2 -15.46 1.99 5.12
CA GLY A 2 -16.67 2.64 5.62
C GLY A 2 -17.39 3.37 4.50
N LYS A 3 -18.71 3.16 4.40
CA LYS A 3 -19.68 3.78 3.47
C LYS A 3 -20.02 3.06 2.17
N ARG A 4 -19.79 1.74 2.04
CA ARG A 4 -20.64 0.92 1.15
C ARG A 4 -21.58 0.09 2.02
N LEU A 5 -22.85 0.48 2.06
CA LEU A 5 -23.92 -0.40 2.52
C LEU A 5 -24.08 -1.47 1.45
N TRP A 6 -23.58 -2.67 1.74
CA TRP A 6 -23.82 -3.83 0.91
C TRP A 6 -25.30 -4.18 1.06
N ARG A 7 -26.03 -4.11 -0.06
CA ARG A 7 -27.43 -4.50 -0.13
C ARG A 7 -27.49 -5.82 -0.90
N TRP A 8 -27.96 -6.87 -0.25
CA TRP A 8 -28.26 -8.14 -0.89
C TRP A 8 -29.77 -8.33 -0.95
N LYS A 9 -30.27 -8.87 -2.08
CA LYS A 9 -31.67 -9.31 -2.18
C LYS A 9 -31.77 -10.58 -1.34
N ALA A 10 -32.59 -10.54 -0.29
CA ALA A 10 -32.77 -11.68 0.60
C ALA A 10 -33.55 -12.83 -0.09
N GLY A 11 -34.28 -12.55 -1.18
CA GLY A 11 -35.24 -13.47 -1.77
C GLY A 11 -36.66 -13.06 -1.42
N ASP A 12 -37.63 -13.75 -2.00
CA ASP A 12 -39.05 -13.36 -1.92
C ASP A 12 -39.81 -14.19 -0.86
N ILE A 13 -39.16 -15.21 -0.28
CA ILE A 13 -39.67 -16.04 0.83
C ILE A 13 -38.66 -16.13 1.98
N LEU A 14 -39.14 -16.39 3.20
CA LEU A 14 -38.34 -16.36 4.44
C LEU A 14 -37.16 -17.36 4.41
N THR A 15 -37.33 -18.50 3.74
CA THR A 15 -36.30 -19.53 3.57
C THR A 15 -35.15 -19.06 2.68
N GLU A 16 -35.46 -18.38 1.59
CA GLU A 16 -34.47 -17.69 0.75
C GLU A 16 -33.75 -16.60 1.55
N ALA A 17 -34.50 -15.80 2.33
CA ALA A 17 -33.93 -14.73 3.16
C ALA A 17 -32.91 -15.24 4.18
N ARG A 18 -33.15 -16.41 4.76
CA ARG A 18 -32.23 -17.05 5.70
C ARG A 18 -31.01 -17.62 5.00
N LYS A 19 -31.16 -18.28 3.84
CA LYS A 19 -30.04 -18.77 3.03
C LYS A 19 -29.14 -17.61 2.57
N ALA A 20 -29.74 -16.52 2.09
CA ALA A 20 -29.04 -15.32 1.67
C ALA A 20 -28.30 -14.62 2.83
N ALA A 21 -28.87 -14.64 4.04
CA ALA A 21 -28.22 -14.10 5.24
C ALA A 21 -26.96 -14.89 5.62
N VAL A 22 -27.02 -16.23 5.60
CA VAL A 22 -25.87 -17.09 5.92
C VAL A 22 -24.80 -17.00 4.83
N GLU A 23 -25.20 -17.05 3.55
CA GLU A 23 -24.28 -16.85 2.42
C GLU A 23 -23.61 -15.46 2.48
N GLY A 24 -24.39 -14.44 2.86
CA GLY A 24 -23.89 -13.09 3.07
C GLY A 24 -22.88 -12.98 4.22
N LEU A 25 -23.14 -13.65 5.33
CA LEU A 25 -22.22 -13.70 6.46
C LEU A 25 -20.90 -14.38 6.07
N HIS A 26 -21.00 -15.53 5.38
CA HIS A 26 -19.83 -16.25 4.87
C HIS A 26 -19.00 -15.42 3.88
N LYS A 27 -19.65 -14.76 2.90
CA LYS A 27 -18.97 -13.84 1.97
C LYS A 27 -18.31 -12.67 2.70
N THR A 28 -18.93 -12.19 3.76
CA THR A 28 -18.37 -11.11 4.59
C THR A 28 -17.13 -11.59 5.35
N ASP A 29 -17.16 -12.79 5.93
CA ASP A 29 -16.01 -13.36 6.63
C ASP A 29 -14.84 -13.64 5.68
N VAL A 30 -15.10 -14.13 4.46
CA VAL A 30 -14.08 -14.29 3.41
C VAL A 30 -13.47 -12.95 3.01
N LEU A 31 -14.29 -11.92 2.77
CA LEU A 31 -13.81 -10.57 2.44
C LEU A 31 -13.01 -9.94 3.58
N ILE A 32 -13.40 -10.20 4.83
CA ILE A 32 -12.65 -9.74 6.02
C ILE A 32 -11.29 -10.44 6.08
N ALA A 33 -11.25 -11.76 5.85
CA ALA A 33 -10.01 -12.54 5.82
C ALA A 33 -9.07 -12.11 4.68
N GLU A 34 -9.61 -11.90 3.48
CA GLU A 34 -8.90 -11.32 2.33
C GLU A 34 -8.28 -9.96 2.67
N HIS A 35 -9.05 -9.08 3.33
CA HIS A 35 -8.53 -7.76 3.69
C HIS A 35 -7.50 -7.77 4.82
N ARG A 36 -7.56 -8.77 5.71
CA ARG A 36 -6.56 -8.98 6.77
C ARG A 36 -5.27 -9.63 6.25
N GLY A 37 -5.25 -10.13 5.02
CA GLY A 37 -4.11 -10.87 4.47
C GLY A 37 -3.96 -12.27 5.09
N GLU A 38 -5.01 -12.80 5.71
CA GLU A 38 -5.01 -14.07 6.47
C GLU A 38 -5.63 -15.23 5.65
N VAL A 39 -5.67 -15.13 4.32
CA VAL A 39 -6.24 -16.20 3.49
C VAL A 39 -5.22 -17.32 3.33
N THR A 40 -5.29 -18.29 4.24
CA THR A 40 -4.55 -19.55 4.14
C THR A 40 -5.52 -20.70 3.86
N PRO A 41 -5.13 -21.74 3.08
CA PRO A 41 -5.96 -22.93 2.84
C PRO A 41 -6.44 -23.57 4.15
N THR A 42 -5.60 -23.48 5.18
CA THR A 42 -5.89 -23.94 6.54
C THR A 42 -7.02 -23.18 7.21
N MET A 43 -7.21 -21.87 6.98
CA MET A 43 -8.33 -21.14 7.58
C MET A 43 -9.66 -21.43 6.88
N LEU A 44 -9.66 -21.60 5.55
CA LEU A 44 -10.84 -22.07 4.80
C LEU A 44 -11.27 -23.46 5.31
N GLU A 45 -10.31 -24.35 5.55
CA GLU A 45 -10.59 -25.63 6.20
C GLU A 45 -11.13 -25.50 7.63
N HIS A 46 -10.65 -24.54 8.43
CA HIS A 46 -11.16 -24.34 9.79
C HIS A 46 -12.58 -23.77 9.78
N ILE A 47 -12.90 -22.88 8.84
CA ILE A 47 -14.27 -22.37 8.64
C ILE A 47 -15.18 -23.53 8.22
N ASP A 48 -14.74 -24.40 7.31
CA ASP A 48 -15.47 -25.59 6.88
C ASP A 48 -15.63 -26.63 8.01
N LYS A 49 -14.65 -26.74 8.92
CA LYS A 49 -14.68 -27.66 10.07
C LYS A 49 -15.49 -27.14 11.27
N ASN A 50 -15.84 -25.86 11.32
CA ASN A 50 -16.55 -25.26 12.45
C ASN A 50 -18.08 -25.45 12.39
N THR A 51 -18.57 -26.47 11.67
CA THR A 51 -19.99 -26.76 11.58
C THR A 51 -20.43 -27.69 12.72
N THR A 52 -21.34 -27.19 13.56
CA THR A 52 -22.17 -28.02 14.45
C THR A 52 -22.79 -29.16 13.65
N HIS A 53 -22.53 -30.41 14.07
CA HIS A 53 -22.94 -31.64 13.38
C HIS A 53 -24.45 -31.92 13.39
N ASN A 54 -25.24 -31.12 14.09
CA ASN A 54 -26.66 -31.38 14.25
C ASN A 54 -27.46 -30.64 13.16
N PRO A 55 -28.37 -31.33 12.44
CA PRO A 55 -29.32 -30.66 11.57
C PRO A 55 -30.13 -29.66 12.42
N LEU A 56 -30.26 -28.43 11.94
CA LEU A 56 -31.17 -27.47 12.55
C LEU A 56 -32.57 -27.80 12.06
N THR A 57 -33.40 -28.35 12.93
CA THR A 57 -34.84 -28.43 12.71
C THR A 57 -35.41 -27.03 12.87
N ILE A 58 -35.87 -26.44 11.79
CA ILE A 58 -36.47 -25.11 11.82
C ILE A 58 -37.99 -25.27 11.67
N THR A 59 -38.71 -24.86 12.71
CA THR A 59 -40.16 -24.65 12.65
C THR A 59 -40.42 -23.24 12.14
N THR A 60 -41.05 -23.14 10.98
CA THR A 60 -41.44 -21.86 10.37
C THR A 60 -42.95 -21.77 10.28
N ARG A 61 -43.50 -20.64 10.74
CA ARG A 61 -44.90 -20.28 10.55
C ARG A 61 -44.98 -19.51 9.24
N ASP A 62 -45.62 -20.11 8.26
CA ASP A 62 -45.87 -19.53 6.94
C ASP A 62 -47.37 -19.33 6.76
N PHE A 63 -47.77 -18.41 5.88
CA PHE A 63 -49.18 -18.16 5.60
C PHE A 63 -49.46 -18.54 4.15
N LYS A 64 -50.31 -19.55 3.94
CA LYS A 64 -50.78 -19.93 2.62
C LYS A 64 -52.22 -19.51 2.43
N GLU A 65 -52.49 -18.88 1.31
CA GLU A 65 -53.85 -18.60 0.88
C GLU A 65 -54.47 -19.90 0.33
N VAL A 66 -55.47 -20.42 1.04
CA VAL A 66 -56.27 -21.57 0.60
C VAL A 66 -57.71 -21.08 0.55
N ASP A 67 -58.35 -21.16 -0.62
CA ASP A 67 -59.73 -20.72 -0.86
C ASP A 67 -60.02 -19.24 -0.45
N GLY A 68 -59.05 -18.34 -0.64
CA GLY A 68 -59.21 -16.91 -0.36
C GLY A 68 -59.15 -16.52 1.12
N GLN A 69 -58.75 -17.46 1.99
CA GLN A 69 -58.42 -17.20 3.39
C GLN A 69 -56.93 -17.49 3.65
N GLU A 70 -56.26 -16.59 4.37
CA GLU A 70 -54.89 -16.82 4.86
C GLU A 70 -54.93 -17.84 6.00
N VAL A 71 -54.34 -19.02 5.75
CA VAL A 71 -54.21 -20.09 6.73
C VAL A 71 -52.75 -20.17 7.17
N GLU A 72 -52.51 -20.11 8.48
CA GLU A 72 -51.18 -20.31 9.06
C GLU A 72 -50.81 -21.79 8.96
N VAL A 73 -49.79 -22.08 8.16
CA VAL A 73 -49.23 -23.42 7.97
C VAL A 73 -47.87 -23.48 8.66
N THR A 74 -47.70 -24.45 9.56
CA THR A 74 -46.39 -24.71 10.16
C THR A 74 -45.61 -25.63 9.24
N VAL A 75 -44.51 -25.14 8.67
CA VAL A 75 -43.59 -25.91 7.84
C VAL A 75 -42.35 -26.22 8.67
N GLU A 76 -42.12 -27.51 8.91
CA GLU A 76 -40.90 -28.01 9.50
C GLU A 76 -39.93 -28.37 8.38
N GLU A 77 -38.82 -27.64 8.29
CA GLU A 77 -37.77 -27.89 7.32
C GLU A 77 -36.47 -28.23 8.06
N GLU A 78 -35.91 -29.40 7.77
CA GLU A 78 -34.60 -29.80 8.26
C GLU A 78 -33.54 -29.29 7.29
N LEU A 79 -32.83 -28.24 7.68
CA LEU A 79 -31.69 -27.73 6.91
C LEU A 79 -30.44 -28.50 7.31
N THR A 80 -29.83 -29.16 6.33
CA THR A 80 -28.55 -29.83 6.56
C THR A 80 -27.42 -28.80 6.63
N PRO A 81 -26.32 -29.08 7.34
CA PRO A 81 -25.15 -28.20 7.35
C PRO A 81 -24.59 -27.88 5.95
N GLN A 82 -24.84 -28.73 4.96
CA GLN A 82 -24.47 -28.50 3.56
C GLN A 82 -25.34 -27.43 2.87
N ASP A 83 -26.59 -27.27 3.30
CA ASP A 83 -27.50 -26.22 2.81
C ASP A 83 -27.18 -24.85 3.41
N LEU A 84 -26.57 -24.83 4.60
CA LEU A 84 -26.18 -23.63 5.33
C LEU A 84 -24.77 -23.14 4.94
N TYR A 85 -23.84 -24.06 4.67
CA TYR A 85 -22.46 -23.76 4.30
C TYR A 85 -22.06 -24.52 3.03
N PRO A 86 -22.23 -23.92 1.84
CA PRO A 86 -21.81 -24.53 0.59
C PRO A 86 -20.30 -24.77 0.62
N ARG A 87 -19.88 -26.02 0.75
CA ARG A 87 -18.46 -26.37 0.78
C ARG A 87 -17.82 -26.04 -0.56
N HIS A 88 -16.75 -25.26 -0.55
CA HIS A 88 -15.93 -25.09 -1.74
C HIS A 88 -15.23 -26.43 -2.03
N SER A 89 -15.24 -26.88 -3.29
CA SER A 89 -14.37 -27.99 -3.67
C SER A 89 -12.92 -27.57 -3.44
N ALA A 90 -12.03 -28.53 -3.15
CA ALA A 90 -10.60 -28.24 -2.95
C ALA A 90 -10.03 -27.41 -4.11
N GLU A 91 -10.48 -27.65 -5.34
CA GLU A 91 -10.11 -26.86 -6.52
C GLU A 91 -10.68 -25.44 -6.52
N ALA A 92 -11.90 -25.22 -6.04
CA ALA A 92 -12.50 -23.89 -5.95
C ALA A 92 -11.82 -23.06 -4.85
N ALA A 93 -11.51 -23.67 -3.71
CA ALA A 93 -10.69 -23.07 -2.67
C ALA A 93 -9.28 -22.75 -3.20
N GLN A 94 -8.68 -23.66 -3.95
CA GLN A 94 -7.38 -23.42 -4.60
C GLN A 94 -7.45 -22.26 -5.60
N ARG A 95 -8.49 -22.17 -6.43
CA ARG A 95 -8.68 -21.04 -7.38
C ARG A 95 -8.92 -19.70 -6.69
N LEU A 96 -9.56 -19.68 -5.52
CA LEU A 96 -9.72 -18.47 -4.70
C LEU A 96 -8.39 -18.04 -4.06
N VAL A 97 -7.58 -19.02 -3.63
CA VAL A 97 -6.21 -18.79 -3.15
C VAL A 97 -5.29 -18.33 -4.29
N ASP A 98 -5.35 -18.95 -5.46
CA ASP A 98 -4.56 -18.59 -6.64
C ASP A 98 -5.00 -17.23 -7.23
N GLY A 99 -6.29 -16.90 -7.13
CA GLY A 99 -6.83 -15.59 -7.49
C GLY A 99 -6.39 -14.46 -6.55
N SER A 100 -6.08 -14.76 -5.29
CA SER A 100 -5.53 -13.82 -4.31
C SER A 100 -3.99 -13.76 -4.30
N LEU A 101 -3.32 -14.87 -4.66
CA LEU A 101 -1.87 -14.93 -4.93
C LEU A 101 -1.44 -14.11 -6.16
N GLY A 102 -2.38 -13.65 -6.99
CA GLY A 102 -2.10 -12.95 -8.23
C GLY A 102 -1.87 -11.43 -8.12
N LYS A 103 -1.93 -10.82 -6.93
CA LYS A 103 -1.61 -9.40 -6.76
C LYS A 103 -0.61 -9.24 -5.62
N GLY A 104 0.66 -9.52 -5.91
CA GLY A 104 1.74 -9.06 -5.05
C GLY A 104 1.57 -7.57 -4.77
N GLN A 105 1.80 -7.18 -3.52
CA GLN A 105 1.49 -5.83 -3.06
C GLN A 105 2.33 -4.83 -3.83
N THR A 106 1.66 -3.86 -4.46
CA THR A 106 2.34 -2.93 -5.36
C THR A 106 2.97 -1.78 -4.58
N THR A 107 3.79 -0.98 -5.26
CA THR A 107 4.30 0.28 -4.68
C THR A 107 3.21 1.24 -4.26
N GLU A 108 2.08 1.25 -4.98
CA GLU A 108 0.95 2.13 -4.67
C GLU A 108 0.28 1.71 -3.37
N ASP A 109 0.12 0.40 -3.16
CA ASP A 109 -0.46 -0.16 -1.94
C ASP A 109 0.38 0.21 -0.72
N LEU A 110 1.70 0.08 -0.83
CA LEU A 110 2.62 0.44 0.26
C LEU A 110 2.59 1.94 0.57
N VAL A 111 2.56 2.79 -0.45
CA VAL A 111 2.48 4.25 -0.23
C VAL A 111 1.14 4.63 0.36
N ASN A 112 0.03 4.04 -0.09
CA ASN A 112 -1.30 4.31 0.45
C ASN A 112 -1.43 3.80 1.90
N LEU A 113 -0.82 2.67 2.24
CA LEU A 113 -0.68 2.20 3.62
C LEU A 113 0.10 3.19 4.48
N ALA A 114 1.30 3.59 4.03
CA ALA A 114 2.12 4.56 4.75
C ALA A 114 1.43 5.92 4.92
N VAL A 115 0.63 6.36 3.95
CA VAL A 115 -0.17 7.60 4.03
C VAL A 115 -1.27 7.48 5.09
N ARG A 116 -1.96 6.34 5.16
CA ARG A 116 -3.00 6.10 6.19
C ARG A 116 -2.41 6.12 7.60
N LEU A 117 -1.23 5.56 7.78
CA LEU A 117 -0.57 5.44 9.09
C LEU A 117 0.10 6.74 9.54
N LYS A 118 0.85 7.40 8.65
CA LYS A 118 1.72 8.53 9.01
C LYS A 118 1.13 9.90 8.68
N GLN A 119 0.02 9.96 7.96
CA GLN A 119 -0.65 11.20 7.51
C GLN A 119 0.32 12.28 7.00
N PRO A 120 1.18 11.96 6.01
CA PRO A 120 2.20 12.90 5.53
C PRO A 120 1.59 14.00 4.66
N ALA A 121 2.37 15.06 4.41
CA ALA A 121 2.02 16.08 3.44
C ALA A 121 1.89 15.50 2.00
N PRO A 122 1.05 16.08 1.11
CA PRO A 122 0.88 15.60 -0.26
C PRO A 122 2.18 15.58 -1.08
N SER A 123 3.07 16.55 -0.83
CA SER A 123 4.41 16.60 -1.44
C SER A 123 5.24 15.37 -1.06
N THR A 124 5.22 14.99 0.22
CA THR A 124 5.92 13.81 0.73
C THR A 124 5.38 12.51 0.13
N LYS A 125 4.06 12.37 -0.06
CA LYS A 125 3.46 11.22 -0.77
C LYS A 125 4.05 11.09 -2.18
N ARG A 126 4.09 12.20 -2.94
CA ARG A 126 4.64 12.22 -4.30
C ARG A 126 6.11 11.81 -4.29
N THR A 127 6.90 12.36 -3.37
CA THR A 127 8.32 12.02 -3.22
C THR A 127 8.54 10.54 -2.90
N TRP A 128 7.77 9.97 -1.97
CA TRP A 128 7.83 8.56 -1.62
C TRP A 128 7.54 7.67 -2.83
N MET A 129 6.46 7.96 -3.56
CA MET A 129 6.09 7.25 -4.77
C MET A 129 7.22 7.29 -5.80
N THR A 130 7.79 8.47 -6.08
CA THR A 130 8.91 8.60 -7.02
C THR A 130 10.12 7.76 -6.61
N TYR A 131 10.47 7.74 -5.32
CA TYR A 131 11.66 7.04 -4.86
C TYR A 131 11.48 5.52 -4.87
N ILE A 132 10.33 5.02 -4.43
CA ILE A 132 10.07 3.59 -4.40
C ILE A 132 9.84 3.02 -5.80
N SER A 133 9.08 3.71 -6.67
CA SER A 133 8.91 3.27 -8.07
C SER A 133 10.24 3.23 -8.81
N LYS A 134 11.15 4.18 -8.52
CA LYS A 134 12.51 4.12 -9.08
C LYS A 134 13.33 2.95 -8.53
N ALA A 135 13.19 2.60 -7.25
CA ALA A 135 13.85 1.44 -6.67
C ALA A 135 13.38 0.14 -7.33
N MET A 136 12.06 -0.04 -7.44
CA MET A 136 11.45 -1.20 -8.09
C MET A 136 11.83 -1.31 -9.57
N SER A 137 11.86 -0.19 -10.29
CA SER A 137 12.28 -0.13 -11.69
C SER A 137 13.74 -0.53 -11.87
N VAL A 138 14.66 -0.12 -10.97
CA VAL A 138 16.07 -0.52 -11.05
C VAL A 138 16.26 -2.01 -10.74
N ALA A 139 15.43 -2.55 -9.84
CA ALA A 139 15.43 -3.96 -9.48
C ALA A 139 14.67 -4.86 -10.49
N ASN A 140 13.94 -4.26 -11.44
CA ASN A 140 12.99 -4.95 -12.32
C ASN A 140 11.97 -5.81 -11.57
N ARG A 141 11.41 -5.25 -10.48
CA ARG A 141 10.39 -5.90 -9.64
C ARG A 141 9.07 -5.17 -9.75
N GLN A 142 7.97 -5.90 -9.65
CA GLN A 142 6.62 -5.34 -9.66
C GLN A 142 5.98 -5.33 -8.26
N CYS A 143 6.35 -6.31 -7.43
CA CYS A 143 5.75 -6.55 -6.12
C CYS A 143 6.77 -6.30 -4.99
N ILE A 144 6.30 -5.74 -3.87
CA ILE A 144 7.15 -5.34 -2.72
C ILE A 144 7.79 -6.55 -2.03
N ASP A 145 7.08 -7.67 -1.96
CA ASP A 145 7.51 -8.94 -1.38
C ASP A 145 8.64 -9.62 -2.17
N GLU A 146 8.76 -9.36 -3.47
CA GLU A 146 9.84 -9.86 -4.31
C GLU A 146 11.16 -9.08 -4.15
N PHE A 147 11.14 -7.94 -3.45
CA PHE A 147 12.31 -7.07 -3.36
C PHE A 147 13.34 -7.64 -2.39
N THR A 148 14.49 -8.05 -2.90
CA THR A 148 15.55 -8.73 -2.12
C THR A 148 16.66 -7.79 -1.65
N GLU A 149 17.55 -8.27 -0.78
CA GLU A 149 18.74 -7.50 -0.36
C GLU A 149 19.68 -7.18 -1.53
N ASP A 150 19.79 -8.07 -2.52
CA ASP A 150 20.61 -7.84 -3.70
C ASP A 150 20.03 -6.72 -4.57
N ASP A 151 18.71 -6.63 -4.65
CA ASP A 151 18.00 -5.54 -5.31
C ASP A 151 18.24 -4.21 -4.59
N ALA A 152 18.28 -4.22 -3.25
CA ALA A 152 18.65 -3.06 -2.47
C ALA A 152 20.10 -2.58 -2.76
N ARG A 153 21.05 -3.51 -2.89
CA ARG A 153 22.45 -3.19 -3.25
C ARG A 153 22.55 -2.63 -4.68
N ARG A 154 21.85 -3.22 -5.64
CA ARG A 154 21.76 -2.69 -7.02
C ARG A 154 21.20 -1.27 -7.04
N TYR A 155 20.14 -1.01 -6.28
CA TYR A 155 19.57 0.33 -6.16
C TYR A 155 20.56 1.33 -5.54
N ARG A 156 21.29 0.95 -4.49
CA ARG A 156 22.37 1.76 -3.92
C ARG A 156 23.41 2.12 -4.98
N ASP A 157 23.88 1.15 -5.74
CA ASP A 157 24.94 1.34 -6.72
C ASP A 157 24.48 2.26 -7.88
N HIS A 158 23.25 2.06 -8.36
CA HIS A 158 22.61 2.99 -9.30
C HIS A 158 22.55 4.43 -8.74
N LEU A 159 22.20 4.61 -7.47
CA LEU A 159 22.17 5.94 -6.85
C LEU A 159 23.57 6.55 -6.66
N LEU A 160 24.59 5.75 -6.39
CA LEU A 160 25.97 6.24 -6.27
C LEU A 160 26.52 6.76 -7.61
N VAL A 161 26.10 6.16 -8.72
CA VAL A 161 26.45 6.63 -10.07
C VAL A 161 25.66 7.89 -10.45
N THR A 162 24.37 7.94 -10.13
CA THR A 162 23.46 8.98 -10.63
C THR A 162 23.32 10.20 -9.74
N CYS A 163 23.61 10.09 -8.43
CA CYS A 163 23.30 11.12 -7.44
C CYS A 163 24.50 11.47 -6.54
N GLY A 164 24.48 12.66 -5.96
CA GLY A 164 25.40 13.04 -4.89
C GLY A 164 25.11 12.26 -3.60
N GLY A 165 26.14 11.99 -2.80
CA GLY A 165 26.02 11.11 -1.61
C GLY A 165 25.00 11.57 -0.56
N THR A 166 24.72 12.88 -0.43
CA THR A 166 23.65 13.39 0.44
C THR A 166 22.26 12.98 -0.07
N THR A 167 22.01 13.17 -1.36
CA THR A 167 20.78 12.75 -2.05
C THR A 167 20.61 11.24 -1.98
N THR A 168 21.68 10.48 -2.20
CA THR A 168 21.66 9.01 -2.11
C THR A 168 21.24 8.54 -0.71
N LYS A 169 21.83 9.11 0.35
CA LYS A 169 21.43 8.81 1.73
C LYS A 169 19.96 9.15 1.99
N SER A 170 19.50 10.30 1.51
CA SER A 170 18.11 10.73 1.69
C SER A 170 17.13 9.75 1.03
N ARG A 171 17.37 9.39 -0.23
CA ARG A 171 16.53 8.45 -0.98
C ARG A 171 16.49 7.06 -0.35
N ILE A 172 17.65 6.52 0.05
CA ILE A 172 17.73 5.22 0.72
C ILE A 172 16.97 5.25 2.05
N ARG A 173 17.10 6.32 2.85
CA ARG A 173 16.33 6.45 4.11
C ARG A 173 14.82 6.48 3.87
N SER A 174 14.36 7.21 2.85
CA SER A 174 12.95 7.26 2.51
C SER A 174 12.40 5.89 2.12
N VAL A 175 13.09 5.18 1.22
CA VAL A 175 12.68 3.83 0.79
C VAL A 175 12.74 2.85 1.96
N LYS A 176 13.82 2.86 2.74
CA LYS A 176 13.95 2.05 3.97
C LYS A 176 12.80 2.29 4.95
N GLY A 177 12.38 3.54 5.13
CA GLY A 177 11.26 3.90 5.99
C GLY A 177 9.90 3.41 5.49
N LEU A 178 9.74 3.17 4.18
CA LEU A 178 8.55 2.53 3.60
C LEU A 178 8.60 1.02 3.80
N PHE A 179 9.74 0.37 3.56
CA PHE A 179 9.89 -1.07 3.81
C PHE A 179 9.78 -1.43 5.30
N ASN A 180 10.11 -0.52 6.22
CA ASN A 180 9.78 -0.71 7.64
C ASN A 180 8.28 -0.76 7.88
N VAL A 181 7.48 0.07 7.19
CA VAL A 181 6.01 0.01 7.30
C VAL A 181 5.51 -1.33 6.77
N ALA A 182 6.05 -1.82 5.65
CA ALA A 182 5.72 -3.15 5.14
C ALA A 182 6.09 -4.25 6.14
N LYS A 183 7.23 -4.14 6.82
CA LYS A 183 7.65 -5.08 7.87
C LYS A 183 6.72 -5.04 9.09
N ASP A 184 6.38 -3.85 9.57
CA ASP A 184 5.53 -3.66 10.74
C ASP A 184 4.11 -4.21 10.51
N GLU A 185 3.64 -4.15 9.27
CA GLU A 185 2.34 -4.69 8.81
C GLU A 185 2.41 -6.17 8.37
N GLY A 186 3.57 -6.83 8.53
CA GLY A 186 3.74 -8.25 8.25
C GLY A 186 3.80 -8.63 6.77
N TRP A 187 3.93 -7.67 5.86
CA TRP A 187 4.04 -7.91 4.42
C TRP A 187 5.36 -8.60 4.05
N ILE A 188 6.41 -8.29 4.81
CA ILE A 188 7.75 -8.84 4.65
C ILE A 188 8.34 -9.16 6.03
N GLN A 189 9.16 -10.19 6.11
CA GLN A 189 9.79 -10.60 7.38
C GLN A 189 10.95 -9.68 7.77
N THR A 190 11.75 -9.26 6.78
CA THR A 190 12.98 -8.49 6.98
C THR A 190 13.04 -7.33 6.00
N ASN A 191 13.52 -6.17 6.44
CA ASN A 191 13.68 -5.02 5.56
C ASN A 191 14.92 -5.23 4.66
N PRO A 192 14.77 -5.33 3.33
CA PRO A 192 15.90 -5.60 2.43
C PRO A 192 16.95 -4.48 2.42
N LEU A 193 16.59 -3.25 2.82
CA LEU A 193 17.50 -2.11 2.91
C LEU A 193 18.29 -2.06 4.23
N ASP A 194 18.06 -2.99 5.18
CA ASP A 194 18.88 -3.09 6.39
C ASP A 194 20.33 -3.50 6.10
N CYS A 195 20.57 -4.21 4.98
CA CYS A 195 21.92 -4.58 4.55
C CYS A 195 22.79 -3.38 4.12
N ILE A 196 22.21 -2.19 3.92
CA ILE A 196 22.93 -1.01 3.43
C ILE A 196 23.41 -0.14 4.60
N SER A 197 24.72 -0.09 4.81
CA SER A 197 25.35 0.87 5.72
C SER A 197 25.53 2.24 5.07
N LEU A 198 24.70 3.21 5.49
CA LEU A 198 24.76 4.60 5.01
C LEU A 198 26.07 5.33 5.38
N ARG A 199 26.85 4.80 6.34
CA ARG A 199 28.13 5.40 6.76
C ARG A 199 29.17 5.40 5.65
N TYR A 200 29.13 4.41 4.76
CA TYR A 200 30.10 4.28 3.67
C TYR A 200 29.77 5.14 2.44
N ILE A 201 28.61 5.78 2.41
CA ILE A 201 28.24 6.68 1.32
C ILE A 201 28.88 8.04 1.60
N LYS A 202 29.94 8.39 0.88
CA LYS A 202 30.58 9.70 0.99
C LYS A 202 29.78 10.73 0.19
N SER A 203 29.56 11.91 0.77
CA SER A 203 29.13 13.08 -0.01
C SER A 203 30.29 13.44 -0.95
N LYS A 204 30.05 13.49 -2.27
CA LYS A 204 30.99 14.15 -3.18
C LYS A 204 31.21 15.56 -2.64
N ALA A 205 32.46 15.95 -2.40
CA ALA A 205 32.77 17.32 -2.04
C ALA A 205 32.36 18.22 -3.21
N THR A 206 31.32 19.02 -3.01
CA THR A 206 30.80 20.00 -3.99
C THR A 206 31.73 21.20 -4.19
N ALA A 207 33.04 21.03 -4.01
CA ALA A 207 34.02 22.11 -4.07
C ALA A 207 34.84 22.12 -5.38
N ASP A 208 35.26 20.97 -5.90
CA ASP A 208 36.23 21.00 -7.02
C ASP A 208 35.58 21.20 -8.40
N THR A 209 34.33 20.78 -8.60
CA THR A 209 33.68 20.88 -9.93
C THR A 209 33.06 22.24 -10.24
N ARG A 210 33.05 23.20 -9.31
CA ARG A 210 32.59 24.58 -9.58
C ARG A 210 33.71 25.54 -9.94
N HIS A 211 34.95 25.23 -9.58
CA HIS A 211 36.10 26.08 -9.91
C HIS A 211 36.78 25.71 -11.22
N GLU A 212 36.50 24.54 -11.79
CA GLU A 212 37.13 24.08 -13.03
C GLU A 212 36.46 24.60 -14.33
N ALA A 213 35.31 25.28 -14.25
CA ALA A 213 34.56 25.73 -15.43
C ALA A 213 34.52 27.26 -15.64
N VAL A 214 35.21 28.05 -14.82
CA VAL A 214 35.32 29.50 -15.05
C VAL A 214 36.76 29.77 -15.49
N SER A 215 36.93 29.93 -16.81
CA SER A 215 38.17 30.39 -17.45
C SER A 215 38.76 31.57 -16.65
N PRO A 216 40.10 31.69 -16.51
CA PRO A 216 40.74 32.82 -15.85
C PRO A 216 40.17 34.18 -16.28
N GLU A 217 39.88 34.34 -17.57
CA GLU A 217 39.27 35.54 -18.16
C GLU A 217 37.88 35.85 -17.58
N MET A 218 37.06 34.81 -17.39
CA MET A 218 35.70 34.96 -16.88
C MET A 218 35.68 35.26 -15.37
N ARG A 219 36.74 34.91 -14.63
CA ARG A 219 36.93 35.32 -13.22
C ARG A 219 37.37 36.77 -13.08
N GLU A 220 38.10 37.28 -14.07
CA GLU A 220 38.51 38.69 -14.13
C GLU A 220 37.30 39.56 -14.45
N LEU A 221 36.52 39.18 -15.48
CA LEU A 221 35.28 39.85 -15.86
C LEU A 221 34.25 39.92 -14.72
N LEU A 222 34.10 38.83 -13.95
CA LEU A 222 33.22 38.83 -12.78
C LEU A 222 33.74 39.69 -11.62
N ARG A 223 35.06 39.85 -11.47
CA ARG A 223 35.63 40.76 -10.48
C ARG A 223 35.38 42.21 -10.86
N ASP A 224 35.58 42.56 -12.13
CA ASP A 224 35.36 43.91 -12.64
C ASP A 224 33.88 44.31 -12.49
N TYR A 225 32.95 43.41 -12.81
CA TYR A 225 31.51 43.63 -12.59
C TYR A 225 31.15 43.86 -11.12
N GLN A 226 31.84 43.15 -10.22
CA GLN A 226 31.58 43.25 -8.78
C GLN A 226 32.16 44.53 -8.19
N GLU A 227 33.33 44.97 -8.64
CA GLU A 227 33.91 46.26 -8.29
C GLU A 227 33.06 47.43 -8.83
N GLU A 228 32.54 47.33 -10.05
CA GLU A 228 31.64 48.34 -10.63
C GLU A 228 30.31 48.42 -9.87
N SER A 229 29.74 47.27 -9.49
CA SER A 229 28.52 47.20 -8.67
C SER A 229 28.73 47.82 -7.28
N ASP A 230 29.85 47.51 -6.63
CA ASP A 230 30.19 48.07 -5.32
C ASP A 230 30.51 49.57 -5.40
N SER A 231 31.13 50.03 -6.49
CA SER A 231 31.36 51.46 -6.75
C SER A 231 30.04 52.21 -6.96
N ASN A 232 29.12 51.66 -7.74
CA ASN A 232 27.78 52.21 -7.95
C ASN A 232 26.96 52.23 -6.65
N ARG A 233 27.10 51.20 -5.82
CA ARG A 233 26.48 51.17 -4.49
C ARG A 233 27.02 52.27 -3.58
N ARG A 234 28.35 52.44 -3.51
CA ARG A 234 29.00 53.50 -2.72
C ARG A 234 28.62 54.90 -3.22
N PHE A 235 28.51 55.08 -4.53
CA PHE A 235 28.02 56.32 -5.14
C PHE A 235 26.57 56.62 -4.74
N SER A 236 25.70 55.61 -4.84
CA SER A 236 24.28 55.72 -4.42
C SER A 236 24.14 56.03 -2.92
N GLU A 237 24.98 55.43 -2.08
CA GLU A 237 25.02 55.70 -0.63
C GLU A 237 25.53 57.12 -0.34
N ARG A 238 26.50 57.65 -1.10
CA ARG A 238 26.93 59.06 -0.98
C ARG A 238 25.85 60.06 -1.38
N ILE A 239 25.11 59.82 -2.46
CA ILE A 239 23.97 60.69 -2.83
C ILE A 239 22.91 60.69 -1.73
N ARG A 240 22.61 59.52 -1.15
CA ARG A 240 21.64 59.40 -0.06
C ARG A 240 22.07 60.17 1.20
N ASN A 241 23.37 60.18 1.51
CA ASN A 241 23.91 60.85 2.70
C ASN A 241 24.29 62.32 2.49
N GLY A 242 24.36 62.80 1.24
CA GLY A 242 24.64 64.19 0.88
C GLY A 242 23.39 65.05 0.68
N ILE A 243 22.19 64.48 0.79
CA ILE A 243 20.91 65.19 0.83
C ILE A 243 20.44 65.19 2.30
N GLN A 244 21.11 65.99 3.12
CA GLN A 244 20.66 66.50 4.42
C GLN A 244 21.01 67.98 4.48
#